data_AF-A0A0F8Y5Y2-F1
#
_entry.id   AF-A0A0F8Y5Y2-F1
#
_cell.length_a   1.000
_cell.length_b   1.000
_cell.length_c   1.000
_cell.angle_alpha   90.00
_cell.angle_beta   90.00
_cell.angle_gamma   90.00
#
_symmetry.space_group_name_H-M   'P 1'
#
loop_
_entity.id
_entity.type
_entity.pdbx_description
1 polymer ?
#
loop_
_entity_poly.entity_id
_entity_poly.type
_entity_poly.pdbx_seq_one_letter_code
_entity_poly.pdbx_strand_id
1 'polypeptide(L)' 'MKAVKCPVCDGKGQIVNCFGEGGSYQEVDCHGCQGKGWVEVGAPDIKFDPSIAR' A
#
# COMPACT_ATOMS: atom_id res chain seq x y z
N MET A 1 15.03 -6.09 6.43
CA MET A 1 13.74 -5.56 5.94
C MET A 1 13.05 -6.67 5.15
N LYS A 2 11.79 -7.00 5.47
CA LYS A 2 10.98 -7.87 4.61
C LYS A 2 10.12 -6.96 3.75
N ALA A 3 10.11 -7.18 2.44
CA ALA A 3 9.21 -6.51 1.52
C ALA A 3 8.22 -7.53 0.96
N VAL A 4 6.96 -7.14 0.83
CA VAL A 4 5.92 -7.95 0.18
C VAL A 4 5.36 -7.21 -1.01
N LYS A 5 4.79 -7.95 -1.96
CA LYS A 5 4.01 -7.34 -3.04
C LYS A 5 2.93 -6.45 -2.43
N CYS A 6 2.76 -5.27 -3.00
CA CYS A 6 1.69 -4.38 -2.62
C CYS A 6 0.35 -5.07 -2.89
N PRO A 7 -0.48 -5.30 -1.87
CA PRO A 7 -1.74 -6.02 -2.04
C PRO A 7 -2.77 -5.25 -2.87
N VAL A 8 -2.61 -3.93 -3.00
CA VAL A 8 -3.53 -3.07 -3.76
C VAL A 8 -3.34 -3.22 -5.27
N CYS A 9 -2.10 -3.35 -5.74
CA CYS A 9 -1.78 -3.47 -7.18
C CYS A 9 -1.18 -4.83 -7.56
N ASP A 10 -1.12 -5.79 -6.63
CA ASP A 10 -0.50 -7.10 -6.79
C ASP A 10 0.91 -7.06 -7.42
N GLY A 11 1.74 -6.12 -6.98
CA GLY A 11 3.11 -5.98 -7.50
C GLY A 11 3.27 -5.11 -8.74
N LYS A 12 2.18 -4.63 -9.35
CA LYS A 12 2.25 -3.88 -10.63
C LYS A 12 2.74 -2.44 -10.48
N GLY A 13 2.61 -1.85 -9.30
CA GLY A 13 2.91 -0.44 -9.05
C GLY A 13 1.84 0.53 -9.56
N GLN A 14 0.92 0.10 -10.42
CA GLN A 14 -0.12 0.93 -11.01
C GLN A 14 -1.50 0.30 -10.83
N ILE A 15 -2.55 1.12 -10.83
CA ILE A 15 -3.96 0.72 -10.84
C ILE A 15 -4.70 1.48 -11.93
N VAL A 16 -5.78 0.90 -12.43
CA VAL A 16 -6.67 1.58 -13.36
C VAL A 16 -7.69 2.37 -12.55
N ASN A 17 -7.74 3.68 -12.78
CA ASN A 17 -8.76 4.55 -12.20
C ASN A 17 -9.75 4.99 -13.27
N CYS A 18 -11.02 5.10 -12.89
CA CYS A 18 -12.10 5.59 -13.74
C CYS A 18 -12.44 7.02 -13.31
N PHE A 19 -12.22 8.00 -14.19
CA PHE A 19 -12.59 9.39 -13.91
C PHE A 19 -13.79 9.82 -14.74
N GLY A 20 -14.79 10.42 -14.07
CA GLY A 20 -15.89 11.19 -14.66
C GLY A 20 -17.08 10.40 -15.22
N GLU A 21 -18.20 11.12 -15.39
CA GLU A 21 -19.40 10.67 -16.12
C GLU A 21 -19.08 10.61 -17.62
N GLY A 22 -18.34 9.57 -18.02
CA GLY A 22 -17.82 9.41 -19.38
C GLY A 22 -16.86 8.22 -19.54
N GLY A 23 -16.35 7.68 -18.43
CA GLY A 23 -15.72 6.34 -18.41
C GLY A 23 -14.35 6.25 -19.06
N SER A 24 -13.51 7.28 -18.96
CA SER A 24 -12.10 7.12 -19.36
C SER A 24 -11.35 6.32 -18.29
N TYR A 25 -10.69 5.25 -18.74
CA TYR A 25 -9.77 4.46 -17.93
C TYR A 25 -8.37 5.06 -18.06
N GLN A 26 -7.75 5.38 -16.93
CA GLN A 26 -6.36 5.83 -16.88
C GLN A 26 -5.57 4.98 -15.90
N GLU A 27 -4.38 4.54 -16.32
CA GLU A 27 -3.40 3.96 -15.39
C GLU A 27 -2.79 5.08 -14.55
N VAL A 28 -2.89 4.92 -13.23
CA VAL A 28 -2.31 5.84 -12.25
C VAL A 28 -1.45 5.05 -11.26
N ASP A 29 -0.50 5.73 -10.65
CA ASP A 29 0.33 5.10 -9.62
C ASP A 29 -0.53 4.56 -8.48
N CYS A 30 -0.23 3.33 -8.06
CA CYS A 30 -0.90 2.70 -6.94
C CYS A 30 -0.56 3.46 -5.66
N HIS A 31 -1.54 4.15 -5.07
CA HIS A 31 -1.34 4.91 -3.84
C HIS A 31 -0.78 4.05 -2.68
N GLY A 32 -1.16 2.77 -2.63
CA GLY A 32 -0.77 1.84 -1.57
C GLY A 32 0.73 1.48 -1.55
N CYS A 33 1.44 1.69 -2.66
CA CYS A 33 2.89 1.48 -2.74
C CYS A 33 3.64 2.64 -3.41
N GLN A 34 2.96 3.75 -3.71
CA GLN A 34 3.51 4.92 -4.38
C GLN A 34 4.26 4.56 -5.67
N GLY A 35 3.64 3.76 -6.54
CA GLY A 35 4.26 3.36 -7.82
C GLY A 35 5.26 2.20 -7.72
N LYS A 36 5.67 1.77 -6.52
CA LYS A 36 6.80 0.85 -6.35
C LYS A 36 6.49 -0.62 -6.62
N GLY A 37 5.23 -1.03 -6.44
CA GLY A 37 4.80 -2.44 -6.51
C GLY A 37 5.04 -3.24 -5.22
N TRP A 38 5.81 -2.73 -4.27
CA TRP A 38 6.13 -3.43 -3.02
C TRP A 38 5.92 -2.51 -1.81
N VAL A 39 5.65 -3.11 -0.66
CA VAL A 39 5.59 -2.41 0.62
C VAL A 39 6.52 -3.08 1.62
N GLU A 40 7.18 -2.27 2.44
CA GLU A 40 8.01 -2.78 3.52
C GLU A 40 7.10 -3.25 4.66
N VAL A 41 7.34 -4.48 5.11
CA VAL A 41 6.70 -5.05 6.29
C VAL A 41 7.75 -5.24 7.37
N GLY A 42 7.65 -4.38 8.37
CA GLY A 42 8.27 -4.52 9.67
C GLY A 42 7.21 -4.15 10.69
N ALA A 43 7.09 -4.92 11.77
CA ALA A 43 6.39 -4.42 12.92
C ALA A 43 7.10 -3.10 13.31
N PRO A 44 6.39 -1.98 13.56
CA PRO A 44 6.98 -1.01 14.46
C PRO A 44 7.40 -1.81 15.68
N ASP A 45 8.60 -1.60 16.20
CA ASP A 45 9.01 -2.12 17.49
C ASP A 45 8.05 -1.55 18.54
N ILE A 46 6.83 -2.08 18.61
CA ILE A 46 5.86 -1.84 19.66
C ILE A 46 6.51 -2.52 20.84
N LYS A 47 7.38 -1.75 21.50
CA LYS A 47 7.79 -2.04 22.86
C LYS A 47 6.48 -2.08 23.62
N PHE A 48 6.04 -3.29 23.95
CA PHE A 48 4.98 -3.48 24.91
C PHE A 48 5.43 -2.76 26.17
N ASP A 49 4.79 -1.64 26.48
CA ASP A 49 4.97 -0.96 27.75
C ASP A 49 4.07 -1.69 28.76
N PRO A 50 4.61 -2.48 29.70
CA PRO A 50 3.79 -3.16 30.70
C PRO A 50 3.06 -2.17 31.62
N SER A 51 3.42 -0.88 31.62
CA SER A 51 2.82 0.17 32.47
C SER A 51 1.44 0.65 32.00
N ILE A 52 1.05 0.33 30.76
CA ILE A 52 -0.27 0.66 30.19
C ILE A 52 -1.27 -0.50 30.30
N ALA A 53 -0.84 -1.69 30.75
CA ALA A 53 -1.74 -2.76 31.15
C ALA A 53 -2.25 -2.44 32.57
N ARG A 54 -3.43 -1.81 32.65
CA ARG A 54 -4.17 -1.56 33.90
C ARG A 54 -5.25 -2.61 34.10
#